data_AF-A0A653CMA7-F1
#
_entry.id   AF-A0A653CMA7-F1
#
_cell.length_a   1.000
_cell.length_b   1.000
_cell.length_c   1.000
_cell.angle_alpha   90.00
_cell.angle_beta   90.00
_cell.angle_gamma   90.00
#
_symmetry.space_group_name_H-M   'P 1'
#
loop_
_entity.id
_entity.type
_entity.pdbx_description
1 polymer ?
#
loop_
_entity_poly.entity_id
_entity_poly.type
_entity_poly.pdbx_seq_one_letter_code
_entity_poly.pdbx_strand_id
1 'polypeptide(L)'
;MRGTRDGYMSEMSQLKNKLKEQNAKLLALSQEKVKLEAKLKMNAQYSEQAKQAFENKEINIKNLKQKIDDLQEEIDTKMADIENNNTQLTDLQNQIRNLVNDCEQLYTTYETKRDIVLEMKNASKNDYNAWKSNDVWGDSAEAKSEWPEDNWSAPKSATISDTTSIPGVVRYRALYEFVARNSDEISFQPGDIINVSCFSNTSL
;
A
#
# COMPACT_ATOMS: atom_id res chain seq x y z
N MET A 1 85.51 -74.45 -16.82
CA MET A 1 84.37 -73.94 -17.63
C MET A 1 83.00 -73.94 -16.92
N ARG A 2 82.79 -74.67 -15.79
CA ARG A 2 81.49 -74.63 -15.07
C ARG A 2 81.26 -73.35 -14.26
N GLY A 3 82.22 -72.92 -13.45
CA GLY A 3 82.06 -71.76 -12.56
C GLY A 3 81.78 -70.42 -13.26
N THR A 4 82.34 -70.19 -14.45
CA THR A 4 82.04 -68.99 -15.25
C THR A 4 80.61 -69.00 -15.77
N ARG A 5 80.14 -70.15 -16.29
CA ARG A 5 78.75 -70.32 -16.77
C ARG A 5 77.73 -70.10 -15.65
N ASP A 6 78.02 -70.64 -14.47
CA ASP A 6 77.12 -70.58 -13.32
C ASP A 6 77.08 -69.14 -12.73
N GLY A 7 78.20 -68.40 -12.81
CA GLY A 7 78.27 -66.97 -12.53
C GLY A 7 77.39 -66.13 -13.47
N TYR A 8 77.51 -66.31 -14.79
CA TYR A 8 76.67 -65.62 -15.77
C TYR A 8 75.17 -65.94 -15.62
N MET A 9 74.81 -67.19 -15.30
CA MET A 9 73.42 -67.58 -15.03
C MET A 9 72.87 -66.93 -13.75
N SER A 10 73.70 -66.82 -12.70
CA SER A 10 73.35 -66.14 -11.46
C SER A 10 73.12 -64.64 -11.68
N GLU A 11 74.03 -63.97 -12.38
CA GLU A 11 73.91 -62.55 -12.72
C GLU A 11 72.69 -62.27 -13.62
N MET A 12 72.43 -63.13 -14.61
CA MET A 12 71.26 -63.04 -15.45
C MET A 12 69.96 -63.19 -14.64
N SER A 13 69.93 -64.08 -13.65
CA SER A 13 68.80 -64.22 -12.72
C SER A 13 68.60 -62.97 -11.85
N GLN A 14 69.69 -62.42 -11.31
CA GLN A 14 69.66 -61.19 -10.53
C GLN A 14 69.18 -59.99 -11.34
N LEU A 15 69.63 -59.84 -12.58
CA LEU A 15 69.19 -58.79 -13.50
C LEU A 15 67.70 -58.90 -13.83
N LYS A 16 67.21 -60.11 -14.12
CA LYS A 16 65.77 -60.35 -14.33
C LYS A 16 64.94 -60.01 -13.10
N ASN A 17 65.42 -60.36 -11.91
CA ASN A 17 64.74 -60.01 -10.66
C ASN A 17 64.72 -58.49 -10.43
N LYS A 18 65.85 -57.80 -10.66
CA LYS A 18 65.92 -56.33 -10.59
C LYS A 18 64.97 -55.66 -11.60
N LEU A 19 64.90 -56.17 -12.83
CA LEU A 19 63.98 -55.66 -13.85
C LEU A 19 62.51 -55.84 -13.44
N LYS A 20 62.17 -57.01 -12.90
CA LYS A 20 60.83 -57.31 -12.40
C LYS A 20 60.46 -56.41 -11.22
N GLU A 21 61.39 -56.18 -10.30
CA GLU A 21 61.20 -55.29 -9.16
C GLU A 21 61.05 -53.82 -9.58
N GLN A 22 61.85 -53.35 -10.54
CA GLN A 22 61.70 -51.99 -11.07
C GLN A 22 60.37 -51.80 -11.81
N ASN A 23 59.93 -52.77 -12.61
CA ASN A 23 58.61 -52.72 -13.24
C ASN A 23 57.47 -52.72 -12.21
N ALA A 24 57.57 -53.52 -11.14
CA ALA A 24 56.59 -53.50 -10.05
C ALA A 24 56.55 -52.15 -9.34
N LYS A 25 57.72 -51.55 -9.06
CA LYS A 25 57.84 -50.19 -8.49
C LYS A 25 57.26 -49.13 -9.41
N LEU A 26 57.54 -49.19 -10.71
CA LEU A 26 57.00 -48.26 -11.70
C LEU A 26 55.47 -48.29 -11.73
N LEU A 27 54.89 -49.49 -11.70
CA LEU A 27 53.45 -49.68 -11.73
C LEU A 27 52.79 -49.15 -10.45
N ALA A 28 53.40 -49.39 -9.29
CA ALA A 28 52.94 -48.84 -8.01
C ALA A 28 52.99 -47.29 -8.01
N LEU A 29 54.11 -46.70 -8.46
CA LEU A 29 54.27 -45.25 -8.59
C LEU A 29 53.26 -44.64 -9.57
N SER A 30 53.00 -45.31 -10.69
CA SER A 30 51.97 -44.90 -11.67
C SER A 30 50.59 -44.84 -11.04
N GLN A 31 50.19 -45.89 -10.30
CA GLN A 31 48.90 -45.93 -9.62
C GLN A 31 48.79 -44.87 -8.52
N GLU A 32 49.86 -44.65 -7.76
CA GLU A 32 49.90 -43.61 -6.73
C GLU A 32 49.80 -42.21 -7.35
N LYS A 33 50.52 -41.95 -8.44
CA LYS A 33 50.42 -40.70 -9.20
C LYS A 33 48.99 -40.44 -9.67
N VAL A 34 48.32 -41.43 -10.27
CA VAL A 34 46.93 -41.29 -10.73
C VAL A 34 46.00 -41.00 -9.55
N LYS A 35 46.19 -41.67 -8.40
CA LYS A 35 45.40 -41.39 -7.18
C LYS A 35 45.63 -39.98 -6.66
N LEU A 36 46.87 -39.50 -6.65
CA LEU A 36 47.20 -38.15 -6.18
C LEU A 36 46.65 -37.07 -7.13
N GLU A 37 46.76 -37.26 -8.44
CA GLU A 37 46.16 -36.35 -9.43
C GLU A 37 44.63 -36.29 -9.30
N ALA A 38 43.98 -37.44 -9.10
CA ALA A 38 42.54 -37.49 -8.85
C ALA A 38 42.14 -36.74 -7.55
N LYS A 39 42.92 -36.90 -6.47
CA LYS A 39 42.69 -36.18 -5.21
C LYS A 39 42.86 -34.67 -5.36
N LEU A 40 43.90 -34.22 -6.07
CA LEU A 40 44.13 -32.80 -6.33
C LEU A 40 42.97 -32.18 -7.13
N LYS A 41 42.50 -32.88 -8.16
CA LYS A 41 41.37 -32.41 -8.98
C LYS A 41 40.07 -32.32 -8.18
N MET A 42 39.77 -33.33 -7.35
CA MET A 42 38.61 -33.31 -6.46
C MET A 42 38.70 -32.17 -5.43
N ASN A 43 39.88 -31.94 -4.86
CA ASN A 43 40.09 -30.85 -3.89
C ASN A 43 39.93 -29.46 -4.54
N ALA A 44 40.45 -29.28 -5.76
CA ALA A 44 40.25 -28.07 -6.54
C ALA A 44 38.76 -27.80 -6.82
N GLN A 45 38.02 -28.82 -7.28
CA GLN A 45 36.57 -28.70 -7.51
C GLN A 45 35.80 -28.35 -6.23
N TYR A 46 36.16 -28.96 -5.10
CA TYR A 46 35.53 -28.65 -3.81
C TYR A 46 35.76 -27.19 -3.39
N SER A 47 36.98 -26.68 -3.61
CA SER A 47 37.31 -25.28 -3.33
C SER A 47 36.57 -24.29 -4.24
N GLU A 48 36.38 -24.64 -5.52
CA GLU A 48 35.66 -23.82 -6.49
C GLU A 48 34.16 -23.76 -6.15
N GLN A 49 33.56 -24.92 -5.82
CA GLN A 49 32.16 -24.99 -5.37
C GLN A 49 31.96 -24.23 -4.06
N ALA A 50 32.92 -24.30 -3.12
CA ALA A 50 32.85 -23.52 -1.89
C ALA A 50 32.87 -22.01 -2.18
N LYS A 51 33.76 -21.54 -3.07
CA LYS A 51 33.81 -20.12 -3.48
C LYS A 51 32.50 -19.64 -4.11
N GLN A 52 31.96 -20.40 -5.07
CA GLN A 52 30.68 -20.08 -5.70
C GLN A 52 29.52 -20.05 -4.68
N ALA A 53 29.52 -20.96 -3.71
CA ALA A 53 28.53 -20.95 -2.64
C ALA A 53 28.66 -19.72 -1.72
N PHE A 54 29.88 -19.25 -1.47
CA PHE A 54 30.12 -18.00 -0.73
C PHE A 54 29.65 -16.78 -1.50
N GLU A 55 29.99 -16.66 -2.79
CA GLU A 55 29.54 -15.56 -3.65
C GLU A 55 28.01 -15.49 -3.73
N ASN A 56 27.34 -16.63 -3.92
CA ASN A 56 25.88 -16.69 -3.92
C ASN A 56 25.27 -16.25 -2.59
N LYS A 57 25.88 -16.65 -1.46
CA LYS A 57 25.45 -16.18 -0.12
C LYS A 57 25.68 -14.68 0.05
N GLU A 58 26.78 -14.15 -0.46
CA GLU A 58 27.08 -12.72 -0.39
C GLU A 58 26.07 -11.88 -1.21
N ILE A 59 25.71 -12.35 -2.42
CA ILE A 59 24.68 -11.73 -3.25
C ILE A 59 23.34 -11.73 -2.51
N ASN A 60 22.95 -12.86 -1.90
CA ASN A 60 21.72 -12.94 -1.12
C ASN A 60 21.73 -11.97 0.07
N ILE A 61 22.85 -11.85 0.78
CA ILE A 61 22.99 -10.88 1.88
C ILE A 61 22.84 -9.46 1.36
N LYS A 62 23.47 -9.12 0.23
CA LYS A 62 23.33 -7.78 -0.39
C LYS A 62 21.90 -7.49 -0.79
N ASN A 63 21.20 -8.45 -1.40
CA ASN A 63 19.79 -8.30 -1.77
C ASN A 63 18.90 -8.12 -0.54
N LEU A 64 19.10 -8.91 0.52
CA LEU A 64 18.35 -8.77 1.77
C LEU A 64 18.61 -7.42 2.45
N LYS A 65 19.84 -6.91 2.41
CA LYS A 65 20.16 -5.56 2.91
C LYS A 65 19.43 -4.49 2.12
N GLN A 66 19.48 -4.55 0.79
CA GLN A 66 18.72 -3.61 -0.06
C GLN A 66 17.23 -3.64 0.28
N LYS A 67 16.65 -4.82 0.45
CA LYS A 67 15.23 -4.96 0.81
C LYS A 67 14.91 -4.35 2.19
N ILE A 68 15.83 -4.44 3.15
CA ILE A 68 15.67 -3.78 4.46
C ILE A 68 15.70 -2.26 4.28
N ASP A 69 16.63 -1.75 3.48
CA ASP A 69 16.75 -0.31 3.24
C ASP A 69 15.49 0.23 2.52
N ASP A 70 15.00 -0.47 1.50
CA ASP A 70 13.76 -0.10 0.79
C ASP A 70 12.54 -0.10 1.74
N LEU A 71 12.43 -1.11 2.62
CA LEU A 71 11.35 -1.18 3.60
C LEU A 71 11.48 -0.07 4.67
N GLN A 72 12.69 0.31 5.03
CA GLN A 72 12.91 1.42 5.96
C GLN A 72 12.46 2.74 5.35
N GLU A 73 12.78 3.00 4.08
CA GLU A 73 12.33 4.19 3.35
C GLU A 73 10.79 4.23 3.20
N GLU A 74 10.16 3.08 2.95
CA GLU A 74 8.69 2.97 2.92
C GLU A 74 8.08 3.29 4.28
N ILE A 75 8.66 2.78 5.37
CA ILE A 75 8.22 3.08 6.73
C ILE A 75 8.33 4.58 7.01
N ASP A 76 9.45 5.20 6.69
CA ASP A 76 9.68 6.63 6.91
C ASP A 76 8.67 7.48 6.13
N THR A 77 8.38 7.10 4.89
CA THR A 77 7.35 7.76 4.05
C THR A 77 5.95 7.62 4.69
N LYS A 78 5.56 6.40 5.09
CA LYS A 78 4.26 6.17 5.73
C LYS A 78 4.13 6.88 7.07
N MET A 79 5.22 7.00 7.84
CA MET A 79 5.22 7.77 9.08
C MET A 79 4.97 9.26 8.82
N ALA A 80 5.60 9.84 7.80
CA ALA A 80 5.36 11.22 7.41
C ALA A 80 3.90 11.44 6.94
N ASP A 81 3.34 10.50 6.19
CA ASP A 81 1.94 10.54 5.77
C ASP A 81 0.98 10.48 6.97
N ILE A 82 1.26 9.63 7.96
CA ILE A 82 0.48 9.54 9.20
C ILE A 82 0.54 10.85 9.98
N GLU A 83 1.72 11.45 10.09
CA GLU A 83 1.89 12.73 10.78
C GLU A 83 1.08 13.84 10.09
N ASN A 84 1.12 13.92 8.76
CA ASN A 84 0.31 14.85 7.98
C ASN A 84 -1.20 14.57 8.10
N ASN A 85 -1.62 13.31 8.14
CA ASN A 85 -3.04 12.99 8.35
C ASN A 85 -3.51 13.40 9.75
N ASN A 86 -2.67 13.18 10.78
CA ASN A 86 -2.97 13.59 12.15
C ASN A 86 -3.08 15.11 12.29
N THR A 87 -2.24 15.89 11.60
CA THR A 87 -2.33 17.36 11.62
C THR A 87 -3.63 17.83 10.97
N GLN A 88 -4.02 17.25 9.83
CA GLN A 88 -5.31 17.52 9.18
C GLN A 88 -6.50 17.16 10.07
N LEU A 89 -6.46 16.02 10.75
CA LEU A 89 -7.51 15.60 11.67
C LEU A 89 -7.63 16.56 12.87
N THR A 90 -6.50 17.05 13.37
CA THR A 90 -6.47 18.06 14.43
C THR A 90 -7.07 19.38 13.95
N ASP A 91 -6.76 19.81 12.72
CA ASP A 91 -7.35 21.02 12.14
C ASP A 91 -8.87 20.90 11.97
N LEU A 92 -9.35 19.78 11.41
CA LEU A 92 -10.79 19.51 11.30
C LEU A 92 -11.48 19.50 12.67
N GLN A 93 -10.86 18.92 13.70
CA GLN A 93 -11.39 18.98 15.06
C GLN A 93 -11.49 20.43 15.56
N ASN A 94 -10.49 21.27 15.28
CA ASN A 94 -10.52 22.68 15.66
C ASN A 94 -11.61 23.44 14.90
N GLN A 95 -11.78 23.19 13.60
CA GLN A 95 -12.86 23.78 12.80
C GLN A 95 -14.24 23.41 13.36
N ILE A 96 -14.46 22.15 13.74
CA ILE A 96 -15.72 21.71 14.37
C ILE A 96 -15.92 22.42 15.72
N ARG A 97 -14.89 22.51 16.56
CA ARG A 97 -14.98 23.24 17.85
C ARG A 97 -15.33 24.70 17.64
N ASN A 98 -14.71 25.36 16.67
CA ASN A 98 -15.01 26.74 16.33
C ASN A 98 -16.45 26.90 15.86
N LEU A 99 -16.92 26.02 14.97
CA LEU A 99 -18.29 26.06 14.48
C LEU A 99 -19.32 25.88 15.61
N VAL A 100 -19.05 24.97 16.55
CA VAL A 100 -19.91 24.79 17.73
C VAL A 100 -19.95 26.08 18.57
N ASN A 101 -18.78 26.68 18.84
CA ASN A 101 -18.71 27.95 19.57
C ASN A 101 -19.46 29.07 18.83
N ASP A 102 -19.32 29.16 17.50
CA ASP A 102 -20.01 30.14 16.67
C ASP A 102 -21.53 29.96 16.75
N CYS A 103 -22.02 28.71 16.72
CA CYS A 103 -23.43 28.41 16.93
C CYS A 103 -23.91 28.84 18.32
N GLU A 104 -23.17 28.54 19.39
CA GLU A 104 -23.51 28.97 20.75
C GLU A 104 -23.56 30.50 20.88
N GLN A 105 -22.59 31.19 20.32
CA GLN A 105 -22.58 32.66 20.26
C GLN A 105 -23.77 33.21 19.45
N LEU A 106 -24.11 32.57 18.34
CA LEU A 106 -25.25 32.97 17.54
C LEU A 106 -26.57 32.81 18.33
N TYR A 107 -26.73 31.71 19.08
CA TYR A 107 -27.90 31.51 19.92
C TYR A 107 -27.98 32.55 21.03
N THR A 108 -26.89 32.83 21.76
CA THR A 108 -26.91 33.85 22.82
C THR A 108 -27.22 35.25 22.27
N THR A 109 -26.67 35.61 21.11
CA THR A 109 -27.01 36.89 20.45
C THR A 109 -28.44 36.95 19.94
N TYR A 110 -29.00 35.83 19.48
CA TYR A 110 -30.42 35.75 19.13
C TYR A 110 -31.32 35.92 20.36
N GLU A 111 -31.03 35.21 21.45
CA GLU A 111 -31.77 35.30 22.72
C GLU A 111 -31.80 36.74 23.25
N THR A 112 -30.63 37.40 23.33
CA THR A 112 -30.53 38.80 23.76
C THR A 112 -31.32 39.75 22.86
N LYS A 113 -31.23 39.61 21.53
CA LYS A 113 -32.02 40.44 20.60
C LYS A 113 -33.52 40.19 20.76
N ARG A 114 -33.94 38.94 20.95
CA ARG A 114 -35.34 38.59 21.19
C ARG A 114 -35.86 39.24 22.47
N ASP A 115 -35.09 39.19 23.55
CA ASP A 115 -35.46 39.77 24.83
C ASP A 115 -35.59 41.30 24.72
N ILE A 116 -34.65 41.98 24.04
CA ILE A 116 -34.75 43.42 23.73
C ILE A 116 -36.03 43.73 22.94
N VAL A 117 -36.38 42.94 21.94
CA VAL A 117 -37.61 43.15 21.14
C VAL A 117 -38.87 42.93 22.00
N LEU A 118 -38.86 41.93 22.88
CA LEU A 118 -39.97 41.69 23.81
C LEU A 118 -40.15 42.86 24.80
N GLU A 119 -39.06 43.40 25.32
CA GLU A 119 -39.07 44.60 26.17
C GLU A 119 -39.60 45.82 25.41
N MET A 120 -39.12 46.09 24.19
CA MET A 120 -39.62 47.19 23.34
C MET A 120 -41.10 47.03 22.99
N LYS A 121 -41.55 45.80 22.69
CA LYS A 121 -42.97 45.51 22.42
C LYS A 121 -43.85 45.69 23.66
N ASN A 122 -43.37 45.31 24.83
CA ASN A 122 -44.09 45.50 26.09
C ASN A 122 -44.13 46.98 26.49
N ALA A 123 -43.05 47.74 26.25
CA ALA A 123 -43.03 49.19 26.40
C ALA A 123 -44.02 49.86 25.43
N SER A 124 -44.07 49.44 24.17
CA SER A 124 -45.02 49.95 23.16
C SER A 124 -46.48 49.57 23.43
N LYS A 125 -46.75 48.43 24.08
CA LYS A 125 -48.11 48.06 24.52
C LYS A 125 -48.68 49.00 25.58
N ASN A 126 -47.84 49.65 26.39
CA ASN A 126 -48.29 50.67 27.33
C ASN A 126 -48.72 51.96 26.62
N ASP A 127 -48.18 52.25 25.43
CA ASP A 127 -48.64 53.34 24.54
C ASP A 127 -49.80 52.93 23.60
N TYR A 128 -50.07 51.63 23.44
CA TYR A 128 -51.12 51.10 22.55
C TYR A 128 -52.55 51.47 23.00
N ASN A 129 -52.75 51.91 24.25
CA ASN A 129 -54.02 52.47 24.70
C ASN A 129 -54.25 53.93 24.21
N ALA A 130 -53.27 54.57 23.56
CA ALA A 130 -53.40 55.94 23.04
C ALA A 130 -53.74 56.02 21.54
N TRP A 131 -53.47 54.98 20.73
CA TRP A 131 -53.72 55.00 19.27
C TRP A 131 -55.01 54.29 18.85
N LYS A 132 -55.68 53.51 19.70
CA LYS A 132 -56.92 52.79 19.33
C LYS A 132 -58.17 53.67 19.13
N SER A 133 -58.00 54.98 18.88
CA SER A 133 -59.09 55.91 18.58
C SER A 133 -59.21 56.28 17.10
N ASN A 134 -58.43 55.70 16.18
CA ASN A 134 -58.63 55.96 14.75
C ASN A 134 -58.21 54.78 13.86
N ASP A 135 -59.06 53.75 13.79
CA ASP A 135 -59.01 52.71 12.77
C ASP A 135 -59.38 53.34 11.40
N VAL A 136 -58.35 53.81 10.67
CA VAL A 136 -58.43 54.23 9.26
C VAL A 136 -57.33 53.52 8.46
N TRP A 137 -57.35 52.19 8.46
CA TRP A 137 -56.50 51.36 7.57
C TRP A 137 -57.25 50.11 7.08
N GLY A 138 -58.56 50.27 6.90
CA GLY A 138 -59.43 49.29 6.28
C GLY A 138 -59.95 49.79 4.94
N ASP A 139 -59.11 50.36 4.07
CA ASP A 139 -59.41 50.35 2.63
C ASP A 139 -58.19 50.67 1.75
N SER A 140 -58.15 49.98 0.62
CA SER A 140 -57.43 50.28 -0.62
C SER A 140 -56.12 49.56 -0.94
N ALA A 141 -56.25 48.78 -2.01
CA ALA A 141 -55.25 48.47 -3.04
C ALA A 141 -54.20 47.38 -2.73
N GLU A 142 -54.53 46.17 -3.19
CA GLU A 142 -53.68 45.30 -4.02
C GLU A 142 -52.21 45.73 -4.18
N ALA A 143 -51.41 45.50 -3.15
CA ALA A 143 -49.96 45.42 -3.28
C ALA A 143 -49.57 43.96 -3.11
N LYS A 144 -49.27 43.30 -4.23
CA LYS A 144 -48.58 42.01 -4.27
C LYS A 144 -47.39 42.06 -3.31
N SER A 145 -47.45 41.28 -2.24
CA SER A 145 -46.25 40.96 -1.45
C SER A 145 -45.34 40.09 -2.31
N GLU A 146 -44.36 40.71 -2.95
CA GLU A 146 -43.19 40.03 -3.50
C GLU A 146 -42.34 39.53 -2.34
N TRP A 147 -42.67 38.35 -1.84
CA TRP A 147 -41.75 37.56 -1.03
C TRP A 147 -40.57 37.17 -1.93
N PRO A 148 -39.31 37.33 -1.48
CA PRO A 148 -38.17 36.78 -2.20
C PRO A 148 -38.33 35.26 -2.28
N GLU A 149 -38.44 34.71 -3.49
CA GLU A 149 -38.36 33.26 -3.66
C GLU A 149 -36.97 32.79 -3.24
N ASP A 150 -36.93 31.88 -2.25
CA ASP A 150 -35.74 31.12 -1.90
C ASP A 150 -35.36 30.24 -3.10
N ASN A 151 -34.45 30.75 -3.93
CA ASN A 151 -33.79 29.98 -4.97
C ASN A 151 -32.78 29.04 -4.29
N TRP A 152 -33.27 27.91 -3.78
CA TRP A 152 -32.44 26.77 -3.35
C TRP A 152 -31.76 26.15 -4.57
N SER A 153 -30.76 26.85 -5.09
CA SER A 153 -29.79 26.29 -6.01
C SER A 153 -28.87 25.38 -5.21
N ALA A 154 -29.08 24.06 -5.36
CA ALA A 154 -28.18 23.03 -4.86
C ALA A 154 -26.72 23.40 -5.16
N PRO A 155 -25.77 23.10 -4.25
CA PRO A 155 -24.38 23.47 -4.45
C PRO A 155 -23.87 22.81 -5.73
N LYS A 156 -23.33 23.64 -6.63
CA LYS A 156 -22.55 23.23 -7.79
C LYS A 156 -21.39 22.37 -7.30
N SER A 157 -21.58 21.06 -7.35
CA SER A 157 -20.49 20.11 -7.22
C SER A 157 -19.56 20.32 -8.41
N ALA A 158 -18.28 20.44 -8.10
CA ALA A 158 -17.20 20.59 -9.05
C ALA A 158 -17.31 19.55 -10.17
N THR A 159 -17.09 20.03 -11.39
CA THR A 159 -16.89 19.29 -12.64
C THR A 159 -16.12 17.99 -12.41
N ILE A 160 -16.85 16.86 -12.45
CA ILE A 160 -16.27 15.55 -12.76
C ILE A 160 -17.06 15.04 -13.96
N SER A 161 -16.32 14.75 -15.02
CA SER A 161 -16.75 14.40 -16.35
C SER A 161 -17.82 13.30 -16.35
N ASP A 162 -19.09 13.70 -16.46
CA ASP A 162 -20.19 12.80 -16.75
C ASP A 162 -20.04 12.29 -18.19
N THR A 163 -19.40 11.14 -18.32
CA THR A 163 -19.48 10.33 -19.54
C THR A 163 -20.71 9.46 -19.42
N THR A 164 -21.73 9.85 -20.17
CA THR A 164 -22.75 9.00 -20.79
C THR A 164 -23.53 8.10 -19.84
N SER A 165 -24.74 8.50 -19.45
CA SER A 165 -25.74 7.59 -18.90
C SER A 165 -26.13 6.54 -19.96
N ILE A 166 -25.45 5.39 -19.95
CA ILE A 166 -25.79 4.25 -20.79
C ILE A 166 -27.06 3.61 -20.20
N PRO A 167 -28.17 3.49 -20.96
CA PRO A 167 -29.40 2.89 -20.45
C PRO A 167 -29.17 1.41 -20.12
N GLY A 168 -29.54 0.99 -18.90
CA GLY A 168 -29.42 -0.39 -18.42
C GLY A 168 -28.20 -0.69 -17.52
N VAL A 169 -27.46 0.34 -17.09
CA VAL A 169 -26.33 0.20 -16.16
C VAL A 169 -26.55 1.05 -14.91
N VAL A 170 -26.49 0.44 -13.74
CA VAL A 170 -26.57 1.11 -12.44
C VAL A 170 -25.15 1.36 -11.92
N ARG A 171 -24.87 2.60 -11.50
CA ARG A 171 -23.58 2.99 -10.92
C ARG A 171 -23.63 2.89 -9.40
N TYR A 172 -22.68 2.18 -8.81
CA TYR A 172 -22.46 2.10 -7.36
C TYR A 172 -21.11 2.69 -7.00
N ARG A 173 -20.97 3.23 -5.79
CA ARG A 173 -19.69 3.71 -5.26
C ARG A 173 -19.26 2.83 -4.09
N ALA A 174 -18.05 2.32 -4.14
CA ALA A 174 -17.48 1.52 -3.06
C ALA A 174 -17.20 2.39 -1.83
N LEU A 175 -17.64 1.94 -0.65
CA LEU A 175 -17.37 2.61 0.63
C LEU A 175 -16.20 1.98 1.40
N TYR A 176 -15.95 0.69 1.14
CA TYR A 176 -14.92 -0.11 1.78
C TYR A 176 -14.13 -0.85 0.72
N GLU A 177 -12.90 -1.25 1.04
CA GLU A 177 -12.11 -2.10 0.17
C GLU A 177 -12.68 -3.51 0.11
N PHE A 178 -12.52 -4.16 -1.04
CA PHE A 178 -12.82 -5.57 -1.20
C PHE A 178 -11.78 -6.23 -2.11
N VAL A 179 -11.25 -7.38 -1.68
CA VAL A 179 -10.28 -8.18 -2.43
C VAL A 179 -10.94 -9.48 -2.86
N ALA A 180 -11.11 -9.64 -4.17
CA ALA A 180 -11.68 -10.84 -4.78
C ALA A 180 -10.88 -12.10 -4.41
N ARG A 181 -11.58 -13.16 -4.04
CA ARG A 181 -11.01 -14.47 -3.71
C ARG A 181 -11.22 -15.50 -4.80
N ASN A 182 -12.27 -15.33 -5.59
CA ASN A 182 -12.65 -16.22 -6.69
C ASN A 182 -12.58 -15.49 -8.03
N SER A 183 -12.53 -16.24 -9.14
CA SER A 183 -12.40 -15.68 -10.49
C SER A 183 -13.64 -14.94 -10.99
N ASP A 184 -14.79 -15.12 -10.33
CA ASP A 184 -16.07 -14.45 -10.61
C ASP A 184 -16.28 -13.18 -9.76
N GLU A 185 -15.34 -12.85 -8.86
CA GLU A 185 -15.37 -11.67 -8.01
C GLU A 185 -14.47 -10.55 -8.56
N ILE A 186 -14.81 -9.29 -8.28
CA ILE A 186 -14.01 -8.10 -8.65
C ILE A 186 -13.48 -7.41 -7.38
N SER A 187 -12.18 -7.10 -7.33
CA SER A 187 -11.59 -6.31 -6.24
C SER A 187 -11.71 -4.81 -6.52
N PHE A 188 -11.97 -4.01 -5.50
CA PHE A 188 -12.12 -2.56 -5.61
C PHE A 188 -11.71 -1.82 -4.32
N GLN A 189 -11.39 -0.54 -4.45
CA GLN A 189 -10.96 0.34 -3.36
C GLN A 189 -12.06 1.33 -2.95
N PRO A 190 -12.01 1.90 -1.73
CA PRO A 190 -12.96 2.92 -1.31
C PRO A 190 -12.96 4.11 -2.28
N GLY A 191 -14.12 4.44 -2.83
CA GLY A 191 -14.30 5.52 -3.80
C GLY A 191 -14.47 5.08 -5.25
N ASP A 192 -14.18 3.82 -5.59
CA ASP A 192 -14.33 3.28 -6.94
C ASP A 192 -15.81 3.24 -7.38
N ILE A 193 -16.06 3.53 -8.67
CA ILE A 193 -17.40 3.48 -9.27
C ILE A 193 -17.56 2.16 -10.03
N ILE A 194 -18.53 1.35 -9.60
CA ILE A 194 -18.85 0.04 -10.15
C ILE A 194 -20.10 0.16 -11.01
N ASN A 195 -20.00 -0.29 -12.26
CA ASN A 195 -21.09 -0.27 -13.23
C ASN A 195 -21.70 -1.67 -13.34
N VAL A 196 -22.91 -1.84 -12.82
CA VAL A 196 -23.63 -3.12 -12.85
C VAL A 196 -24.70 -3.07 -13.93
N SER A 197 -24.60 -3.92 -14.94
CA SER A 197 -25.65 -4.07 -15.94
C SER A 197 -26.86 -4.76 -15.31
N CYS A 198 -28.04 -4.15 -15.40
CA CYS A 198 -29.28 -4.74 -14.91
C CYS A 198 -29.84 -5.73 -15.95
N PHE A 199 -29.12 -6.81 -16.25
CA PHE A 199 -29.72 -7.90 -17.03
C PHE A 199 -30.58 -8.77 -16.10
N SER A 200 -31.89 -8.72 -16.30
CA SER A 200 -32.85 -9.64 -15.70
C SER A 200 -32.55 -11.05 -16.16
N ASN A 201 -31.83 -11.83 -15.34
CA ASN A 201 -31.61 -13.24 -15.61
C ASN A 201 -32.83 -14.05 -15.15
N THR A 202 -33.93 -13.94 -15.91
CA THR A 202 -35.00 -14.94 -15.89
C THR A 202 -34.64 -16.00 -16.92
N SER A 203 -33.99 -17.07 -16.48
CA SER A 203 -33.96 -18.34 -17.19
C SER A 203 -34.28 -19.45 -16.19
N LEU A 204 -35.53 -19.92 -16.29
CA LEU A 204 -35.99 -21.23 -15.84
C LEU A 204 -35.56 -22.30 -16.84
#